data_AF-A0A2W1AUU2-F1
#
_entry.id   AF-A0A2W1AUU2-F1
#
_cell.length_a   1.000
_cell.length_b   1.000
_cell.length_c   1.000
_cell.angle_alpha   90.00
_cell.angle_beta   90.00
_cell.angle_gamma   90.00
#
_symmetry.space_group_name_H-M   'P 1'
#
loop_
_entity.id
_entity.type
_entity.pdbx_description
1 polymer ?
#
loop_
_entity_poly.entity_id
_entity_poly.type
_entity_poly.pdbx_seq_one_letter_code
_entity_poly.pdbx_strand_id
1 'polypeptide(L)'
;MDFESPKTREMNNALEALGIGPSTLIITGERDNNVVLSARNLKKIKTLPASNINVLDLLNHESLLMTVEAVHKVEEIWAGGVTSKNVKKEANSKARQPARTRVRKVTDTRENTSRQGAPPPGNTDSASQGKPKSKSKNVDKGEQ
;
A
#
# COMPACT_ATOMS: atom_id res chain seq x y z
N MET A 1 13.33 3.68 -9.32
CA MET A 1 14.54 2.84 -9.13
C MET A 1 14.06 1.64 -8.37
N ASP A 2 14.07 0.47 -8.98
CA ASP A 2 13.59 -0.76 -8.37
C ASP A 2 14.66 -1.83 -8.58
N PHE A 3 15.03 -2.54 -7.51
CA PHE A 3 16.08 -3.55 -7.50
C PHE A 3 15.48 -4.85 -6.99
N GLU A 4 15.57 -5.93 -7.77
CA GLU A 4 15.09 -7.25 -7.33
C GLU A 4 15.90 -7.82 -6.16
N SER A 5 17.19 -7.44 -6.06
CA SER A 5 18.09 -7.90 -5.01
C SER A 5 19.11 -6.82 -4.64
N PRO A 6 19.60 -6.78 -3.38
CA PRO A 6 20.54 -5.78 -2.95
C PRO A 6 21.93 -6.03 -3.56
N LYS A 7 22.33 -5.17 -4.51
CA LYS A 7 23.60 -5.29 -5.23
C LYS A 7 24.29 -3.94 -5.37
N THR A 8 25.33 -3.74 -4.56
CA THR A 8 26.13 -2.52 -4.54
C THR A 8 26.81 -2.21 -5.88
N ARG A 9 27.23 -3.24 -6.63
CA ARG A 9 27.84 -3.05 -7.96
C ARG A 9 26.85 -2.44 -8.95
N GLU A 10 25.61 -2.91 -8.95
CA GLU A 10 24.57 -2.38 -9.84
C GLU A 10 24.22 -0.93 -9.48
N MET A 11 24.14 -0.62 -8.17
CA MET A 11 23.97 0.77 -7.71
C MET A 11 25.12 1.67 -8.16
N ASN A 12 26.38 1.24 -8.01
CA ASN A 12 27.54 2.03 -8.43
C ASN A 12 27.52 2.30 -9.94
N ASN A 13 27.27 1.26 -10.74
CA ASN A 13 27.15 1.39 -12.19
C ASN A 13 26.02 2.35 -12.59
N ALA A 14 24.88 2.33 -11.88
CA ALA A 14 23.78 3.25 -12.14
C ALA A 14 24.16 4.70 -11.85
N LEU A 15 24.88 4.96 -10.75
CA LEU A 15 25.35 6.31 -10.40
C LEU A 15 26.40 6.82 -11.39
N GLU A 16 27.33 5.95 -11.81
CA GLU A 16 28.33 6.26 -12.84
C GLU A 16 27.68 6.54 -14.21
N ALA A 17 26.69 5.74 -14.60
CA ALA A 17 25.96 5.95 -15.85
C ALA A 17 25.17 7.27 -15.89
N LEU A 18 24.72 7.74 -14.72
CA LEU A 18 24.08 9.04 -14.56
C LEU A 18 25.09 10.20 -14.42
N GLY A 19 26.40 9.90 -14.38
CA GLY A 19 27.45 10.91 -14.22
C GLY A 19 27.43 11.61 -12.86
N ILE A 20 26.88 10.95 -11.83
CA ILE A 20 26.69 11.56 -10.52
C ILE A 20 28.00 11.44 -9.71
N GLY A 21 28.34 12.51 -9.00
CA GLY A 21 29.56 12.60 -8.21
C GLY A 21 29.65 11.62 -7.03
N PRO A 22 30.82 11.57 -6.37
CA PRO A 22 31.10 10.62 -5.30
C PRO A 22 30.27 10.87 -4.03
N SER A 23 29.65 12.04 -3.87
CA SER A 23 28.78 12.36 -2.75
C SER A 23 27.35 12.62 -3.21
N THR A 24 26.45 11.70 -2.87
CA THR A 24 25.07 11.74 -3.37
C THR A 24 24.06 11.40 -2.28
N LEU A 25 23.04 12.24 -2.15
CA LEU A 25 21.83 11.95 -1.42
C LEU A 25 20.79 11.36 -2.38
N ILE A 26 20.36 10.12 -2.12
CA ILE A 26 19.35 9.41 -2.89
C ILE A 26 18.03 9.45 -2.11
N ILE A 27 16.96 9.91 -2.75
CA ILE A 27 15.64 10.03 -2.13
C ILE A 27 14.64 9.16 -2.87
N THR A 28 13.97 8.28 -2.13
CA THR A 28 12.92 7.38 -2.61
C THR A 28 11.55 7.79 -2.08
N GLY A 29 10.48 7.35 -2.75
CA GLY A 29 9.12 7.63 -2.29
C GLY A 29 8.83 7.02 -0.93
N GLU A 30 9.01 5.71 -0.80
CA GLU A 30 8.99 4.98 0.48
C GLU A 30 10.38 4.42 0.79
N ARG A 31 10.54 3.86 2.00
CA ARG A 31 11.75 3.12 2.35
C ARG A 31 11.85 1.84 1.53
N ASP A 32 12.82 1.79 0.64
CA ASP A 32 13.18 0.60 -0.14
C ASP A 32 14.43 -0.07 0.44
N ASN A 33 14.26 -1.27 0.98
CA ASN A 33 15.36 -2.01 1.60
C ASN A 33 16.44 -2.43 0.60
N ASN A 34 16.09 -2.76 -0.63
CA ASN A 34 17.05 -3.19 -1.64
C ASN A 34 17.93 -2.01 -2.06
N VAL A 35 17.35 -0.83 -2.25
CA VAL A 35 18.07 0.41 -2.52
C VAL A 35 18.99 0.78 -1.34
N VAL A 36 18.46 0.78 -0.11
CA VAL A 36 19.22 1.10 1.10
C VAL A 36 20.41 0.16 1.29
N LEU A 37 20.19 -1.15 1.16
CA LEU A 37 21.25 -2.16 1.31
C LEU A 37 22.27 -2.11 0.18
N SER A 38 21.86 -1.75 -1.04
CA SER A 38 22.78 -1.59 -2.17
C SER A 38 23.68 -0.37 -2.00
N ALA A 39 23.12 0.74 -1.51
CA ALA A 39 23.82 2.02 -1.39
C ALA A 39 24.69 2.13 -0.12
N ARG A 40 24.31 1.50 1.00
CA ARG A 40 24.98 1.70 2.31
C ARG A 40 26.48 1.41 2.35
N ASN A 41 26.98 0.58 1.42
CA ASN A 41 28.39 0.22 1.34
C ASN A 41 29.20 1.21 0.48
N LEU A 42 28.54 2.09 -0.26
CA LEU A 42 29.18 3.14 -1.04
C LEU A 42 29.49 4.32 -0.13
N LYS A 43 30.72 4.83 -0.20
CA LYS A 43 31.15 5.97 0.62
C LYS A 43 30.44 7.24 0.18
N LYS A 44 30.11 8.10 1.15
CA LYS A 44 29.45 9.42 0.94
C LYS A 44 28.12 9.34 0.17
N ILE A 45 27.48 8.17 0.14
CA ILE A 45 26.15 7.99 -0.43
C ILE A 45 25.18 7.66 0.71
N LYS A 46 24.05 8.36 0.72
CA LYS A 46 22.98 8.16 1.71
C LYS A 46 21.65 8.00 1.01
N THR A 47 20.82 7.08 1.50
CA THR A 47 19.46 6.86 1.00
C THR A 47 18.45 7.23 2.06
N LEU A 48 17.45 8.03 1.71
CA LEU A 48 16.36 8.43 2.61
C LEU A 48 15.00 8.35 1.90
N PRO A 49 13.92 7.99 2.60
CA PRO A 49 12.58 8.21 2.08
C PRO A 49 12.22 9.71 2.11
N ALA A 50 11.32 10.13 1.21
CA ALA A 50 10.88 11.53 1.08
C ALA A 50 10.37 12.15 2.38
N SER A 51 9.73 11.35 3.24
CA SER A 51 9.21 11.79 4.55
C SER A 51 10.31 12.13 5.57
N ASN A 52 11.55 11.71 5.35
CA ASN A 52 12.67 11.84 6.30
C ASN A 52 13.76 12.81 5.82
N ILE A 53 13.46 13.62 4.81
CA ILE A 53 14.37 14.65 4.31
C ILE A 53 14.66 15.65 5.43
N ASN A 54 15.93 16.02 5.57
CA ASN A 54 16.36 17.09 6.45
C ASN A 54 17.38 17.99 5.73
N VAL A 55 17.50 19.23 6.22
CA VAL A 55 18.39 20.24 5.64
C VAL A 55 19.86 19.87 5.77
N LEU A 56 20.23 19.20 6.87
CA LEU A 56 21.62 18.80 7.12
C LEU A 56 22.14 17.84 6.04
N ASP A 57 21.33 16.86 5.65
CA ASP A 57 21.68 15.91 4.61
C ASP A 57 21.74 16.56 3.24
N LEU A 58 20.87 17.54 2.95
CA LEU A 58 20.90 18.31 1.72
C LEU A 58 22.19 19.15 1.58
N LEU A 59 22.69 19.70 2.68
CA LEU A 59 23.92 20.51 2.67
C LEU A 59 25.20 19.65 2.69
N ASN A 60 25.14 18.43 3.23
CA ASN A 60 26.29 17.54 3.36
C ASN A 60 26.63 16.76 2.09
N HIS A 61 25.76 16.73 1.08
CA HIS A 61 25.97 16.00 -0.16
C HIS A 61 26.03 16.95 -1.36
N GLU A 62 26.92 16.65 -2.31
CA GLU A 62 27.13 17.48 -3.50
C GLU A 62 26.04 17.28 -4.55
N SER A 63 25.51 16.06 -4.64
CA SER A 63 24.49 15.68 -5.62
C SER A 63 23.21 15.18 -4.93
N LEU A 64 22.08 15.48 -5.56
CA LEU A 64 20.76 15.03 -5.13
C LEU A 64 20.10 14.22 -6.24
N LEU A 65 19.73 12.98 -5.93
CA LEU A 65 19.02 12.08 -6.83
C LEU A 65 17.67 11.71 -6.21
N MET A 66 16.57 11.98 -6.91
CA MET A 66 15.22 11.69 -6.42
C MET A 66 14.44 10.85 -7.42
N THR A 67 13.65 9.88 -6.94
CA THR A 67 12.66 9.22 -7.80
C THR A 67 11.48 10.13 -8.06
N VAL A 68 10.76 9.91 -9.16
CA VAL A 68 9.54 10.69 -9.50
C VAL A 68 8.52 10.63 -8.35
N GLU A 69 8.35 9.48 -7.73
CA GLU A 69 7.48 9.31 -6.57
C GLU A 69 7.93 10.11 -5.35
N ALA A 70 9.25 10.24 -5.14
CA ALA A 70 9.78 11.06 -4.06
C ALA A 70 9.44 12.53 -4.27
N VAL A 71 9.59 13.05 -5.49
CA VAL A 71 9.24 14.44 -5.82
C VAL A 71 7.78 14.74 -5.49
N HIS A 72 6.86 13.89 -5.94
CA HIS A 72 5.43 14.07 -5.66
C HIS A 72 5.12 14.10 -4.16
N LYS A 73 5.79 13.26 -3.36
CA LYS A 73 5.61 13.25 -1.90
C LYS A 73 6.18 14.48 -1.22
N VAL A 74 7.34 14.96 -1.69
CA VAL A 74 7.93 16.20 -1.17
C VAL A 74 7.01 17.39 -1.46
N GLU A 75 6.44 17.47 -2.65
CA GLU A 75 5.46 18.49 -3.01
C GLU A 75 4.20 18.42 -2.14
N GLU A 76 3.71 17.22 -1.84
CA GLU A 76 2.56 17.02 -0.96
C GLU A 76 2.84 17.51 0.47
N ILE A 77 4.00 17.14 1.04
CA ILE A 77 4.34 17.44 2.43
C ILE A 77 4.76 18.92 2.60
N TRP A 78 5.53 19.48 1.66
CA TRP A 78 6.22 20.77 1.85
C TRP A 78 5.62 21.90 1.00
N ALA A 79 5.14 21.59 -0.21
CA ALA A 79 4.56 22.59 -1.11
C ALA A 79 3.04 22.76 -0.92
N GLY A 80 2.43 22.06 0.05
CA GLY A 80 1.01 22.23 0.37
C GLY A 80 0.06 21.65 -0.68
N GLY A 81 0.49 20.61 -1.41
CA GLY A 81 -0.39 19.83 -2.29
C GLY A 81 -0.90 20.58 -3.52
N VAL A 82 -0.06 21.41 -4.17
CA VAL A 82 -0.40 22.07 -5.43
C VAL A 82 -0.35 21.07 -6.59
N THR A 83 -1.25 20.10 -6.58
CA THR A 83 -1.58 19.29 -7.75
C THR A 83 -2.95 19.76 -8.26
N SER A 84 -3.11 19.81 -9.58
CA SER A 84 -4.18 20.47 -10.36
C SER A 84 -5.63 20.01 -10.11
N LYS A 85 -5.97 19.48 -8.92
CA LYS A 85 -7.32 19.07 -8.50
C LYS A 85 -8.32 20.23 -8.42
N ASN A 86 -7.88 21.50 -8.46
CA ASN A 86 -8.79 22.65 -8.52
C ASN A 86 -9.38 22.96 -9.91
N VAL A 87 -8.95 22.30 -11.00
CA VAL A 87 -9.51 22.59 -12.34
C VAL A 87 -10.81 21.80 -12.62
N LYS A 88 -11.05 20.65 -11.97
CA LYS A 88 -12.21 19.78 -12.32
C LYS A 88 -13.43 19.90 -11.40
N LYS A 89 -13.34 20.63 -10.28
CA LYS A 89 -14.44 20.69 -9.30
C LYS A 89 -15.54 21.69 -9.66
N GLU A 90 -15.28 22.69 -10.51
CA GLU A 90 -16.30 23.67 -10.93
C GLU A 90 -17.16 23.24 -12.14
N ALA A 91 -16.74 22.24 -12.93
CA ALA A 91 -17.44 21.89 -14.16
C ALA A 91 -18.66 20.96 -13.99
N ASN A 92 -18.90 20.37 -12.81
CA ASN A 92 -19.98 19.37 -12.62
C ASN A 92 -21.06 19.75 -11.59
N SER A 93 -21.17 21.02 -11.20
CA SER A 93 -22.23 21.49 -10.28
C SER A 93 -23.48 22.07 -10.99
N LYS A 94 -23.49 22.13 -12.34
CA LYS A 94 -24.59 22.74 -13.11
C LYS A 94 -25.58 21.77 -13.76
N ALA A 95 -25.61 20.50 -13.36
CA ALA A 95 -26.71 19.59 -13.69
C ALA A 95 -27.77 19.58 -12.57
N ARG A 96 -28.42 20.72 -12.33
CA ARG A 96 -29.64 20.77 -11.51
C ARG A 96 -30.78 20.11 -12.29
N GLN A 97 -31.32 19.07 -11.67
CA GLN A 97 -32.51 18.32 -12.05
C GLN A 97 -33.69 19.25 -12.41
N PRO A 98 -34.47 18.98 -13.46
CA PRO A 98 -35.82 19.55 -13.55
C PRO A 98 -36.76 18.75 -12.65
N ALA A 99 -37.38 19.47 -11.71
CA ALA A 99 -38.44 18.98 -10.84
C ALA A 99 -39.56 18.32 -11.65
N ARG A 100 -39.85 17.05 -11.37
CA ARG A 100 -41.09 16.38 -11.80
C ARG A 100 -42.02 16.20 -10.60
N THR A 101 -42.93 17.16 -10.47
CA THR A 101 -44.23 16.97 -9.83
C THR A 101 -45.03 15.93 -10.63
N ARG A 102 -45.46 14.80 -10.03
CA ARG A 102 -46.80 14.21 -10.28
C ARG A 102 -47.14 13.00 -9.36
N VAL A 103 -48.17 13.22 -8.53
CA VAL A 103 -49.29 12.34 -8.15
C VAL A 103 -49.01 11.07 -7.31
N ARG A 104 -49.46 11.12 -6.05
CA ARG A 104 -49.84 9.96 -5.24
C ARG A 104 -51.11 9.33 -5.80
N LYS A 105 -51.11 8.03 -6.12
CA LYS A 105 -52.33 7.26 -6.27
C LYS A 105 -52.43 6.28 -5.11
N VAL A 106 -53.36 6.57 -4.20
CA VAL A 106 -53.89 5.64 -3.20
C VAL A 106 -54.89 4.75 -3.93
N THR A 107 -54.72 3.44 -3.88
CA THR A 107 -55.83 2.48 -3.91
C THR A 107 -55.41 1.17 -3.24
N ASP A 108 -56.39 0.64 -2.54
CA ASP A 108 -56.36 -0.35 -1.48
C ASP A 108 -56.59 -1.78 -2.00
N THR A 109 -56.44 -2.78 -1.10
CA THR A 109 -57.18 -4.06 -1.08
C THR A 109 -56.62 -5.34 -1.77
N ARG A 110 -56.23 -6.28 -0.88
CA ARG A 110 -56.39 -7.76 -0.79
C ARG A 110 -55.71 -8.76 -1.76
N GLU A 111 -54.95 -9.65 -1.11
CA GLU A 111 -55.14 -11.12 -1.05
C GLU A 111 -55.21 -11.90 -2.37
N ASN A 112 -54.19 -12.72 -2.67
CA ASN A 112 -54.45 -14.12 -3.06
C ASN A 112 -53.21 -15.04 -2.92
N THR A 113 -53.54 -16.21 -2.44
CA THR A 113 -52.82 -17.43 -2.12
C THR A 113 -52.27 -18.20 -3.34
N SER A 114 -51.19 -18.94 -3.10
CA SER A 114 -50.69 -20.14 -3.82
C SER A 114 -50.02 -20.02 -5.19
N ARG A 115 -48.74 -20.43 -5.26
CA ARG A 115 -48.31 -21.64 -5.97
C ARG A 115 -46.91 -22.10 -5.53
N GLN A 116 -46.83 -23.41 -5.29
CA GLN A 116 -45.71 -24.19 -4.76
C GLN A 116 -44.58 -24.41 -5.78
N GLY A 117 -43.37 -24.59 -5.26
CA GLY A 117 -42.22 -25.18 -5.94
C GLY A 117 -41.06 -25.36 -4.95
N ALA A 118 -40.83 -26.59 -4.47
CA ALA A 118 -39.88 -26.95 -3.42
C ALA A 118 -38.40 -26.81 -3.82
N PRO A 119 -37.48 -26.79 -2.82
CA PRO A 119 -36.43 -27.82 -2.80
C PRO A 119 -36.37 -28.65 -1.48
N PRO A 120 -35.76 -29.86 -1.53
CA PRO A 120 -35.87 -30.96 -0.53
C PRO A 120 -35.01 -30.79 0.74
N PRO A 121 -35.11 -31.71 1.75
CA PRO A 121 -35.01 -31.37 3.16
C PRO A 121 -33.58 -31.41 3.72
N GLY A 122 -33.40 -30.65 4.81
CA GLY A 122 -32.22 -30.69 5.64
C GLY A 122 -32.02 -32.03 6.35
N ASN A 123 -30.76 -32.42 6.46
CA ASN A 123 -30.28 -33.45 7.36
C ASN A 123 -29.86 -32.79 8.68
N THR A 124 -30.61 -33.07 9.74
CA THR A 124 -30.08 -33.03 11.10
C THR A 124 -29.30 -34.31 11.39
N ASP A 125 -28.42 -34.17 12.38
CA ASP A 125 -27.93 -35.23 13.27
C ASP A 125 -26.59 -35.92 12.96
N SER A 126 -25.60 -35.41 13.69
CA SER A 126 -24.78 -36.19 14.64
C SER A 126 -23.72 -37.17 14.13
N ALA A 127 -22.45 -36.83 14.42
CA ALA A 127 -21.39 -37.69 14.97
C ALA A 127 -20.06 -36.91 14.89
N SER A 128 -19.59 -36.31 15.98
CA SER A 128 -18.54 -36.89 16.83
C SER A 128 -17.33 -37.43 16.04
N GLN A 129 -16.18 -36.76 16.16
CA GLN A 129 -14.97 -37.34 16.76
C GLN A 129 -13.84 -36.29 16.72
N GLY A 130 -13.59 -35.75 17.91
CA GLY A 130 -12.37 -35.02 18.20
C GLY A 130 -11.16 -35.93 18.07
N LYS A 131 -10.09 -35.37 17.53
CA LYS A 131 -8.73 -35.92 17.57
C LYS A 131 -7.92 -34.93 18.39
N PRO A 132 -7.32 -35.37 19.50
CA PRO A 132 -5.87 -35.35 19.51
C PRO A 132 -5.26 -36.64 20.06
N LYS A 133 -4.03 -36.84 19.62
CA LYS A 133 -3.22 -38.05 19.70
C LYS A 133 -2.90 -38.46 21.14
N SER A 134 -2.78 -39.77 21.28
CA SER A 134 -2.36 -40.56 22.43
C SER A 134 -0.99 -40.18 23.03
N LYS A 135 -0.92 -40.34 24.35
CA LYS A 135 0.25 -40.32 25.23
C LYS A 135 1.14 -41.57 25.08
N SER A 136 2.43 -41.43 25.37
CA SER A 136 3.28 -42.39 26.10
C SER A 136 4.40 -41.58 26.76
N LYS A 137 4.43 -41.37 28.09
CA LYS A 137 5.04 -42.19 29.15
C LYS A 137 6.50 -42.60 28.81
N ASN A 138 7.55 -41.99 29.35
CA ASN A 138 8.10 -41.94 30.74
C ASN A 138 9.14 -43.05 31.00
N VAL A 139 10.42 -42.66 31.17
CA VAL A 139 11.55 -43.35 31.87
C VAL A 139 12.56 -42.21 32.17
N ASP A 140 12.70 -41.67 33.38
CA ASP A 140 13.40 -42.13 34.61
C ASP A 140 14.93 -42.36 34.50
N LYS A 141 15.65 -41.83 35.49
CA LYS A 141 17.10 -41.94 35.82
C LYS A 141 18.06 -41.25 34.84
N GLY A 142 19.04 -40.46 35.27
CA GLY A 142 19.81 -40.45 36.52
C GLY A 142 21.28 -40.31 36.13
N GLU A 143 22.07 -39.69 37.01
CA GLU A 143 23.55 -39.64 37.04
C GLU A 143 24.29 -38.50 36.33
N GLN A 144 24.95 -37.73 37.22
CA GLN A 144 26.25 -37.04 37.15
C GLN A 144 26.33 -35.69 36.42
#